data_AF-A0A8T6NMD1-F1
#
_entry.id   AF-A0A8T6NMD1-F1
#
_cell.length_a   1.000
_cell.length_b   1.000
_cell.length_c   1.000
_cell.angle_alpha   90.00
_cell.angle_beta   90.00
_cell.angle_gamma   90.00
#
_symmetry.space_group_name_H-M   'P 1'
#
loop_
_entity.id
_entity.type
_entity.pdbx_description
1 polymer ?
#
loop_
_entity_poly.entity_id
_entity_poly.type
_entity_poly.pdbx_seq_one_letter_code
_entity_poly.pdbx_strand_id
1 'polypeptide(L)'
;ACTSPTLTIVDSIGDTGFYTSIVLNASGHPVITYTDITTSALRLAVCSDATCTSPTLTTVDTSANEIGYPSVVLNANGFPVISYVDEDTQELKLAVCNDATCTSPTLTTVDNTNLANFQSSLVLDANGFPVIAYGDGSDNLGLAVCNDATCTSPTLTTVDSSSIVFSYAAIALNASGNAVIAYHDNDNSDLKLAVCNDATCTSPTLTTVDNTNPNSSYISMALDANDVPFISYDDDANSRLRVAACNDAACTSPTLTIVDSDGTGWDSSIELSEDGYPVISYFDYGDADLRLAICDDPTCSNILANPGFEDALTQWTPTSGSVSDFSTGQAFAGDSVLLLNNDGGVDAARQTVSVTGSSGDVVTLTFSIGGQGVPTSGQTGARVELRSGGSTIDTANCVYTGPRGTFNWQQVTCQVTASAAYDAIRVTVGAQNINSGLIGFDGLILRQN
;
A
#
# COMPACT_ATOMS: atom_id res chain seq x y z
N ALA A 1 4.41 3.05 17.01
CA ALA A 1 4.86 3.57 15.71
C ALA A 1 6.15 2.85 15.32
N CYS A 2 6.22 2.31 14.10
CA CYS A 2 7.50 1.93 13.51
C CYS A 2 8.26 3.22 13.17
N THR A 3 9.48 3.40 13.67
CA THR A 3 10.24 4.65 13.49
C THR A 3 11.27 4.59 12.37
N SER A 4 11.65 3.39 11.93
CA SER A 4 12.47 3.11 10.75
C SER A 4 12.26 1.65 10.33
N PRO A 5 12.04 1.34 9.05
CA PRO A 5 12.02 -0.05 8.59
C PRO A 5 13.43 -0.65 8.68
N THR A 6 13.51 -1.96 8.98
CA THR A 6 14.76 -2.73 8.84
C THR A 6 14.67 -3.51 7.54
N LEU A 7 15.56 -3.20 6.58
CA LEU A 7 15.66 -3.98 5.35
C LEU A 7 16.55 -5.21 5.61
N THR A 8 16.00 -6.40 5.34
CA THR A 8 16.69 -7.68 5.48
C THR A 8 16.66 -8.45 4.16
N ILE A 9 17.83 -8.89 3.69
CA ILE A 9 17.93 -9.78 2.53
C ILE A 9 17.64 -11.20 3.01
N VAL A 10 16.54 -11.78 2.52
CA VAL A 10 16.04 -13.12 2.93
C VAL A 10 16.72 -14.25 2.15
N ASP A 11 16.89 -14.07 0.83
CA ASP A 11 17.69 -14.92 -0.05
C ASP A 11 18.51 -14.03 -0.99
N SER A 12 19.64 -14.55 -1.47
CA SER A 12 20.57 -13.86 -2.35
C SER A 12 21.34 -14.82 -3.26
N ILE A 13 20.93 -16.09 -3.37
CA ILE A 13 21.62 -17.11 -4.16
C ILE A 13 20.81 -17.37 -5.43
N GLY A 14 21.24 -16.74 -6.53
CA GLY A 14 20.55 -16.77 -7.81
C GLY A 14 19.71 -15.51 -8.02
N ASP A 15 18.73 -15.63 -8.91
CA ASP A 15 17.75 -14.59 -9.23
C ASP A 15 16.42 -15.02 -8.59
N THR A 16 16.14 -14.43 -7.43
CA THR A 16 15.16 -14.92 -6.44
C THR A 16 14.28 -13.81 -5.91
N GLY A 17 13.01 -14.13 -5.61
CA GLY A 17 12.06 -13.20 -4.99
C GLY A 17 10.90 -12.80 -5.90
N PHE A 18 10.83 -13.40 -7.10
CA PHE A 18 9.72 -13.21 -8.02
C PHE A 18 8.41 -13.74 -7.40
N TYR A 19 7.32 -13.02 -7.65
CA TYR A 19 5.96 -13.41 -7.27
C TYR A 19 5.84 -13.79 -5.79
N THR A 20 6.35 -12.93 -4.90
CA THR A 20 6.42 -13.23 -3.46
C THR A 20 5.03 -13.21 -2.80
N SER A 21 4.74 -14.20 -1.97
CA SER A 21 3.61 -14.19 -1.03
C SER A 21 4.10 -14.44 0.40
N ILE A 22 3.50 -13.76 1.37
CA ILE A 22 3.96 -13.69 2.77
C ILE A 22 2.79 -13.88 3.74
N VAL A 23 3.03 -14.65 4.79
CA VAL A 23 2.08 -14.84 5.90
C VAL A 23 2.84 -14.86 7.23
N LEU A 24 2.26 -14.34 8.30
CA LEU A 24 2.86 -14.41 9.63
C LEU A 24 2.40 -15.68 10.36
N ASN A 25 3.35 -16.39 10.98
CA ASN A 25 3.01 -17.49 11.88
C ASN A 25 2.49 -16.98 13.24
N ALA A 26 2.02 -17.90 14.10
CA ALA A 26 1.47 -17.57 15.41
C ALA A 26 2.46 -16.90 16.40
N SER A 27 3.75 -16.81 16.07
CA SER A 27 4.76 -16.04 16.82
C SER A 27 5.05 -14.66 16.20
N GLY A 28 4.36 -14.28 15.12
CA GLY A 28 4.60 -13.05 14.36
C GLY A 28 5.84 -13.10 13.47
N HIS A 29 6.39 -14.29 13.16
CA HIS A 29 7.53 -14.40 12.25
C HIS A 29 7.03 -14.69 10.82
N PRO A 30 7.62 -14.08 9.79
CA PRO A 30 7.21 -14.34 8.42
C PRO A 30 7.49 -15.77 7.94
N VAL A 31 6.59 -16.24 7.08
CA VAL A 31 6.74 -17.39 6.20
C VAL A 31 6.49 -16.86 4.80
N ILE A 32 7.49 -16.97 3.93
CA ILE A 32 7.55 -16.27 2.65
C ILE A 32 7.76 -17.31 1.56
N THR A 33 6.87 -17.39 0.58
CA THR A 33 7.07 -18.17 -0.65
C THR A 33 7.40 -17.25 -1.82
N TYR A 34 8.25 -17.72 -2.72
CA TYR A 34 8.74 -16.96 -3.86
C TYR A 34 9.29 -17.89 -4.94
N THR A 35 9.39 -17.41 -6.16
CA THR A 35 10.05 -18.12 -7.27
C THR A 35 11.52 -17.75 -7.36
N ASP A 36 12.34 -18.77 -7.59
CA ASP A 36 13.75 -18.67 -8.00
C ASP A 36 13.81 -19.01 -9.49
N ILE A 37 13.98 -17.99 -10.34
CA ILE A 37 13.99 -18.17 -11.80
C ILE A 37 15.34 -18.70 -12.32
N THR A 38 16.39 -18.72 -11.49
CA THR A 38 17.67 -19.34 -11.84
C THR A 38 17.60 -20.86 -11.77
N THR A 39 16.82 -21.40 -10.82
CA THR A 39 16.61 -22.84 -10.68
C THR A 39 15.21 -23.32 -11.11
N SER A 40 14.35 -22.39 -11.54
CA SER A 40 12.92 -22.63 -11.84
C SER A 40 12.20 -23.31 -10.67
N ALA A 41 12.48 -22.88 -9.44
CA ALA A 41 12.04 -23.57 -8.25
C ALA A 41 11.07 -22.75 -7.41
N LEU A 42 10.07 -23.43 -6.84
CA LEU A 42 9.24 -22.89 -5.78
C LEU A 42 10.05 -22.90 -4.48
N ARG A 43 10.29 -21.72 -3.90
CA ARG A 43 11.09 -21.56 -2.69
C ARG A 43 10.21 -21.13 -1.53
N LEU A 44 10.67 -21.47 -0.33
CA LEU A 44 10.08 -21.08 0.94
C LEU A 44 11.18 -20.60 1.90
N ALA A 45 10.99 -19.42 2.48
CA ALA A 45 11.78 -18.91 3.59
C ALA A 45 10.93 -18.89 4.86
N VAL A 46 11.38 -19.57 5.91
CA VAL A 46 10.73 -19.61 7.23
C VAL A 46 11.59 -18.83 8.20
N CYS A 47 11.14 -17.65 8.59
CA CYS A 47 11.90 -16.74 9.43
C CYS A 47 11.92 -17.21 10.90
N SER A 48 13.09 -17.17 11.52
CA SER A 48 13.28 -17.51 12.94
C SER A 48 12.98 -16.36 13.90
N ASP A 49 12.80 -15.15 13.36
CA ASP A 49 12.45 -13.91 14.06
C ASP A 49 11.60 -12.99 13.14
N ALA A 50 10.98 -11.95 13.71
CA ALA A 50 10.14 -11.00 12.97
C ALA A 50 10.91 -10.08 11.98
N THR A 51 12.23 -9.99 12.10
CA THR A 51 13.12 -9.25 11.18
C THR A 51 13.72 -10.12 10.08
N CYS A 52 13.40 -11.42 10.06
CA CYS A 52 13.89 -12.45 9.15
C CYS A 52 15.42 -12.53 8.97
N THR A 53 16.22 -12.26 10.00
CA THR A 53 17.69 -12.15 9.85
C THR A 53 18.41 -13.47 9.58
N SER A 54 17.74 -14.60 9.81
CA SER A 54 18.27 -15.95 9.54
C SER A 54 17.11 -16.90 9.23
N PRO A 55 16.59 -16.90 7.98
CA PRO A 55 15.53 -17.80 7.56
C PRO A 55 16.05 -19.23 7.35
N THR A 56 15.16 -20.20 7.51
CA THR A 56 15.35 -21.54 6.94
C THR A 56 14.84 -21.51 5.51
N LEU A 57 15.72 -21.75 4.53
CA LEU A 57 15.38 -21.77 3.11
C LEU A 57 15.15 -23.22 2.65
N THR A 58 14.00 -23.47 2.05
CA THR A 58 13.59 -24.77 1.51
C THR A 58 13.19 -24.63 0.05
N THR A 59 13.47 -25.66 -0.75
CA THR A 59 12.91 -25.84 -2.09
C THR A 59 11.70 -26.77 -1.98
N VAL A 60 10.53 -26.27 -2.37
CA VAL A 60 9.23 -26.96 -2.22
C VAL A 60 8.92 -27.82 -3.44
N ASP A 61 9.14 -27.29 -4.64
CA ASP A 61 9.03 -28.01 -5.92
C ASP A 61 10.10 -27.51 -6.91
N THR A 62 10.45 -28.35 -7.89
CA THR A 62 11.44 -28.11 -8.94
C THR A 62 10.99 -28.69 -10.29
N SER A 63 9.69 -28.65 -10.58
CA SER A 63 9.19 -28.90 -11.93
C SER A 63 9.55 -27.74 -12.86
N ALA A 64 9.60 -28.02 -14.16
CA ALA A 64 10.04 -27.12 -15.23
C ALA A 64 11.41 -26.45 -15.01
N ASN A 65 11.69 -25.22 -15.47
CA ASN A 65 10.86 -24.14 -16.05
C ASN A 65 9.83 -23.46 -15.10
N GLU A 66 9.45 -22.23 -15.48
CA GLU A 66 8.81 -21.16 -14.71
C GLU A 66 7.61 -21.60 -13.82
N ILE A 67 7.78 -21.46 -12.50
CA ILE A 67 6.70 -21.66 -11.52
C ILE A 67 6.13 -20.28 -11.17
N GLY A 68 4.89 -20.04 -11.58
CA GLY A 68 4.21 -18.75 -11.50
C GLY A 68 3.40 -18.58 -10.20
N TYR A 69 3.46 -17.36 -9.66
CA TYR A 69 2.47 -16.78 -8.74
C TYR A 69 2.03 -17.67 -7.55
N PRO A 70 2.98 -18.04 -6.66
CA PRO A 70 2.66 -18.80 -5.47
C PRO A 70 1.92 -17.97 -4.42
N SER A 71 0.83 -18.51 -3.87
CA SER A 71 0.09 -17.93 -2.74
C SER A 71 0.25 -18.84 -1.53
N VAL A 72 0.72 -18.32 -0.39
CA VAL A 72 0.93 -19.10 0.85
C VAL A 72 -0.05 -18.73 1.96
N VAL A 73 -0.59 -19.76 2.60
CA VAL A 73 -1.33 -19.66 3.87
C VAL A 73 -0.81 -20.71 4.85
N LEU A 74 -1.12 -20.56 6.13
CA LEU A 74 -0.76 -21.54 7.17
C LEU A 74 -2.00 -22.29 7.63
N ASN A 75 -1.91 -23.62 7.72
CA ASN A 75 -2.96 -24.42 8.35
C ASN A 75 -2.93 -24.28 9.89
N ALA A 76 -3.91 -24.88 10.57
CA ALA A 76 -4.05 -24.81 12.03
C ALA A 76 -2.84 -25.35 12.84
N ASN A 77 -1.92 -26.12 12.22
CA ASN A 77 -0.67 -26.56 12.85
C ASN A 77 0.50 -25.59 12.60
N GLY A 78 0.28 -24.51 11.86
CA GLY A 78 1.32 -23.58 11.40
C GLY A 78 2.15 -24.10 10.23
N PHE A 79 1.67 -25.12 9.49
CA PHE A 79 2.40 -25.63 8.32
C PHE A 79 1.91 -24.94 7.05
N PRO A 80 2.82 -24.58 6.11
CA PRO A 80 2.42 -23.93 4.87
C PRO A 80 1.53 -24.81 3.98
N VAL A 81 0.60 -24.15 3.33
CA VAL A 81 -0.20 -24.65 2.20
C VAL A 81 -0.02 -23.61 1.10
N ILE A 82 0.45 -24.03 -0.07
CA ILE A 82 0.90 -23.15 -1.15
C ILE A 82 0.22 -23.55 -2.44
N SER A 83 -0.58 -22.67 -3.04
CA SER A 83 -1.04 -22.83 -4.43
C SER A 83 -0.03 -22.16 -5.36
N TYR A 84 0.15 -22.68 -6.57
CA TYR A 84 1.04 -22.12 -7.59
C TYR A 84 0.63 -22.66 -8.96
N VAL A 85 1.00 -21.96 -10.03
CA VAL A 85 0.85 -22.45 -11.39
C VAL A 85 2.19 -22.97 -11.91
N ASP A 86 2.18 -24.17 -12.45
CA ASP A 86 3.31 -24.77 -13.16
C ASP A 86 3.14 -24.40 -14.63
N GLU A 87 3.85 -23.39 -15.11
CA GLU A 87 3.62 -22.82 -16.45
C GLU A 87 4.07 -23.77 -17.57
N ASP A 88 4.92 -24.75 -17.23
CA ASP A 88 5.47 -25.74 -18.17
C ASP A 88 4.47 -26.87 -18.46
N THR A 89 3.75 -27.34 -17.44
CA THR A 89 2.62 -28.29 -17.60
C THR A 89 1.27 -27.59 -17.77
N GLN A 90 1.19 -26.30 -17.44
CA GLN A 90 -0.01 -25.47 -17.44
C GLN A 90 -1.09 -26.01 -16.47
N GLU A 91 -0.63 -26.39 -15.28
CA GLU A 91 -1.42 -26.99 -14.20
C GLU A 91 -1.47 -26.07 -12.97
N LEU A 92 -2.64 -25.96 -12.33
CA LEU A 92 -2.78 -25.41 -10.98
C LEU A 92 -2.37 -26.50 -10.01
N LYS A 93 -1.37 -26.24 -9.19
CA LYS A 93 -0.84 -27.19 -8.22
C LYS A 93 -0.95 -26.66 -6.80
N LEU A 94 -0.95 -27.59 -5.87
CA LEU A 94 -0.97 -27.36 -4.44
C LEU A 94 0.18 -28.13 -3.79
N ALA A 95 0.97 -27.44 -2.95
CA ALA A 95 1.93 -28.04 -2.04
C ALA A 95 1.40 -27.94 -0.61
N VAL A 96 1.20 -29.09 0.04
CA VAL A 96 0.78 -29.18 1.44
C VAL A 96 1.95 -29.67 2.28
N CYS A 97 2.50 -28.78 3.11
CA CYS A 97 3.69 -29.08 3.89
C CYS A 97 3.33 -29.95 5.12
N ASN A 98 4.10 -31.04 5.31
CA ASN A 98 3.95 -31.94 6.46
C ASN A 98 4.66 -31.45 7.74
N ASP A 99 5.41 -30.35 7.63
CA ASP A 99 6.10 -29.66 8.72
C ASP A 99 6.22 -28.15 8.41
N ALA A 100 6.54 -27.34 9.43
CA ALA A 100 6.60 -25.88 9.31
C ALA A 100 7.70 -25.37 8.35
N THR A 101 8.71 -26.18 8.05
CA THR A 101 9.83 -25.89 7.12
C THR A 101 9.65 -26.52 5.74
N CYS A 102 8.54 -27.21 5.51
CA CYS A 102 8.17 -27.88 4.26
C CYS A 102 9.21 -28.88 3.71
N THR A 103 9.86 -29.68 4.57
CA THR A 103 10.95 -30.58 4.12
C THR A 103 10.50 -31.74 3.23
N SER A 104 9.20 -32.04 3.20
CA SER A 104 8.58 -33.05 2.34
C SER A 104 7.10 -32.72 2.14
N PRO A 105 6.75 -31.85 1.16
CA PRO A 105 5.37 -31.54 0.84
C PRO A 105 4.65 -32.72 0.16
N THR A 106 3.34 -32.76 0.31
CA THR A 106 2.46 -33.47 -0.62
C THR A 106 2.11 -32.51 -1.75
N LEU A 107 2.53 -32.85 -2.98
CA LEU A 107 2.20 -32.09 -4.19
C LEU A 107 0.95 -32.71 -4.85
N THR A 108 0.02 -31.88 -5.33
CA THR A 108 -1.21 -32.32 -6.00
C THR A 108 -1.60 -31.36 -7.11
N THR A 109 -1.89 -31.90 -8.30
CA THR A 109 -2.53 -31.16 -9.40
C THR A 109 -4.01 -30.97 -9.08
N VAL A 110 -4.44 -29.72 -8.95
CA VAL A 110 -5.81 -29.29 -8.63
C VAL A 110 -6.64 -29.17 -9.90
N ASP A 111 -6.06 -28.58 -10.94
CA ASP A 111 -6.66 -28.42 -12.28
C ASP A 111 -5.54 -28.52 -13.33
N ASN A 112 -5.86 -29.11 -14.48
CA ASN A 112 -4.94 -29.34 -15.61
C ASN A 112 -5.54 -28.91 -16.96
N THR A 113 -6.50 -27.97 -16.95
CA THR A 113 -7.23 -27.50 -18.14
C THR A 113 -6.49 -26.46 -18.98
N ASN A 114 -5.15 -26.46 -19.01
CA ASN A 114 -4.28 -25.59 -19.83
C ASN A 114 -4.22 -24.13 -19.33
N LEU A 115 -3.68 -23.94 -18.12
CA LEU A 115 -3.65 -22.69 -17.36
C LEU A 115 -2.45 -21.76 -17.65
N ALA A 116 -2.14 -21.47 -18.91
CA ALA A 116 -1.00 -20.61 -19.26
C ALA A 116 -1.18 -19.15 -18.80
N ASN A 117 -0.23 -18.63 -18.01
CA ASN A 117 -0.15 -17.23 -17.54
C ASN A 117 -1.24 -16.78 -16.53
N PHE A 118 -1.86 -17.70 -15.78
CA PHE A 118 -2.80 -17.34 -14.73
C PHE A 118 -2.17 -17.30 -13.34
N GLN A 119 -2.69 -16.42 -12.50
CA GLN A 119 -2.38 -16.33 -11.08
C GLN A 119 -3.32 -17.22 -10.26
N SER A 120 -2.88 -17.57 -9.05
CA SER A 120 -3.71 -18.24 -8.05
C SER A 120 -3.71 -17.45 -6.74
N SER A 121 -4.86 -17.38 -6.08
CA SER A 121 -4.99 -16.84 -4.73
C SER A 121 -5.69 -17.87 -3.86
N LEU A 122 -5.16 -18.09 -2.65
CA LEU A 122 -5.49 -19.23 -1.80
C LEU A 122 -5.90 -18.78 -0.41
N VAL A 123 -7.00 -19.36 0.08
CA VAL A 123 -7.43 -19.30 1.47
C VAL A 123 -7.79 -20.71 1.98
N LEU A 124 -7.87 -20.90 3.29
CA LEU A 124 -8.35 -22.15 3.89
C LEU A 124 -9.74 -21.94 4.50
N ASP A 125 -10.62 -22.91 4.34
CA ASP A 125 -11.91 -22.95 5.04
C ASP A 125 -11.74 -23.27 6.54
N ALA A 126 -12.84 -23.24 7.30
CA ALA A 126 -12.84 -23.56 8.73
C ALA A 126 -12.43 -25.01 9.08
N ASN A 127 -12.37 -25.91 8.09
CA ASN A 127 -11.87 -27.28 8.24
C ASN A 127 -10.38 -27.41 7.87
N GLY A 128 -9.76 -26.35 7.36
CA GLY A 128 -8.40 -26.35 6.82
C GLY A 128 -8.30 -26.86 5.38
N PHE A 129 -9.40 -26.87 4.62
CA PHE A 129 -9.42 -27.27 3.22
C PHE A 129 -9.16 -26.06 2.31
N PRO A 130 -8.34 -26.20 1.27
CA PRO A 130 -8.06 -25.09 0.36
C PRO A 130 -9.30 -24.63 -0.43
N VAL A 131 -9.40 -23.31 -0.62
CA VAL A 131 -10.29 -22.66 -1.58
C VAL A 131 -9.43 -21.71 -2.40
N ILE A 132 -9.41 -21.89 -3.72
CA ILE A 132 -8.44 -21.26 -4.62
C ILE A 132 -9.18 -20.54 -5.75
N ALA A 133 -9.03 -19.22 -5.84
CA ALA A 133 -9.42 -18.45 -7.02
C ALA A 133 -8.27 -18.43 -8.02
N TYR A 134 -8.58 -18.58 -9.32
CA TYR A 134 -7.58 -18.63 -10.39
C TYR A 134 -8.22 -18.24 -11.74
N GLY A 135 -7.40 -17.93 -12.75
CA GLY A 135 -7.87 -17.88 -14.14
C GLY A 135 -7.95 -19.29 -14.72
N ASP A 136 -9.10 -19.69 -15.27
CA ASP A 136 -9.26 -21.01 -15.91
C ASP A 136 -8.73 -21.02 -17.35
N GLY A 137 -8.49 -22.20 -17.92
CA GLY A 137 -7.88 -22.37 -19.24
C GLY A 137 -8.76 -21.95 -20.44
N SER A 138 -9.88 -21.29 -20.17
CA SER A 138 -10.75 -20.64 -21.15
C SER A 138 -10.87 -19.12 -20.87
N ASP A 139 -9.89 -18.55 -20.16
CA ASP A 139 -9.83 -17.15 -19.74
C ASP A 139 -11.05 -16.74 -18.86
N ASN A 140 -11.56 -17.59 -17.97
CA ASN A 140 -12.64 -17.22 -17.04
C ASN A 140 -12.16 -17.12 -15.58
N LEU A 141 -12.99 -16.58 -14.67
CA LEU A 141 -12.76 -16.71 -13.23
C LEU A 141 -13.09 -18.13 -12.76
N GLY A 142 -12.07 -18.92 -12.43
CA GLY A 142 -12.19 -20.23 -11.81
C GLY A 142 -12.14 -20.17 -10.29
N LEU A 143 -12.88 -21.08 -9.65
CA LEU A 143 -12.80 -21.38 -8.22
C LEU A 143 -12.68 -22.89 -8.01
N ALA A 144 -11.62 -23.31 -7.32
CA ALA A 144 -11.42 -24.67 -6.87
C ALA A 144 -11.75 -24.77 -5.36
N VAL A 145 -12.76 -25.56 -5.03
CA VAL A 145 -13.19 -25.80 -3.64
C VAL A 145 -12.82 -27.23 -3.26
N CYS A 146 -11.80 -27.39 -2.43
CA CYS A 146 -11.27 -28.69 -2.05
C CYS A 146 -12.16 -29.36 -0.99
N ASN A 147 -12.34 -30.67 -1.12
CA ASN A 147 -13.11 -31.50 -0.19
C ASN A 147 -12.23 -32.22 0.87
N ASP A 148 -10.92 -32.07 0.77
CA ASP A 148 -9.90 -32.55 1.70
C ASP A 148 -8.70 -31.59 1.73
N ALA A 149 -7.87 -31.69 2.77
CA ALA A 149 -6.73 -30.77 2.99
C ALA A 149 -5.61 -30.89 1.93
N THR A 150 -5.59 -31.96 1.14
CA THR A 150 -4.66 -32.21 0.02
C THR A 150 -5.26 -31.90 -1.35
N CYS A 151 -6.52 -31.51 -1.41
CA CYS A 151 -7.27 -31.20 -2.63
C CYS A 151 -7.26 -32.31 -3.69
N THR A 152 -7.46 -33.59 -3.29
CA THR A 152 -7.37 -34.70 -4.24
C THR A 152 -8.58 -34.84 -5.19
N SER A 153 -9.69 -34.14 -4.91
CA SER A 153 -10.90 -34.12 -5.76
C SER A 153 -11.70 -32.83 -5.56
N PRO A 154 -11.21 -31.68 -6.02
CA PRO A 154 -11.90 -30.39 -5.89
C PRO A 154 -13.22 -30.36 -6.65
N THR A 155 -14.11 -29.47 -6.21
CA THR A 155 -15.18 -28.94 -7.06
C THR A 155 -14.63 -27.72 -7.79
N LEU A 156 -14.50 -27.81 -9.12
CA LEU A 156 -14.10 -26.69 -9.98
C LEU A 156 -15.36 -25.98 -10.49
N THR A 157 -15.40 -24.65 -10.41
CA THR A 157 -16.56 -23.84 -10.83
C THR A 157 -16.10 -22.57 -11.52
N THR A 158 -16.63 -22.30 -12.71
CA THR A 158 -16.52 -20.99 -13.37
C THR A 158 -17.47 -20.02 -12.67
N VAL A 159 -16.92 -18.98 -12.04
CA VAL A 159 -17.62 -17.97 -11.24
C VAL A 159 -18.15 -16.84 -12.12
N ASP A 160 -17.33 -16.36 -13.04
CA ASP A 160 -17.70 -15.37 -14.06
C ASP A 160 -16.97 -15.72 -15.36
N SER A 161 -17.63 -15.53 -16.51
CA SER A 161 -17.13 -15.86 -17.84
C SER A 161 -16.81 -14.62 -18.69
N SER A 162 -16.57 -13.49 -18.04
CA SER A 162 -15.83 -12.37 -18.62
C SER A 162 -14.36 -12.74 -18.74
N SER A 163 -13.71 -12.39 -19.86
CA SER A 163 -12.30 -12.68 -20.08
C SER A 163 -11.44 -12.21 -18.90
N ILE A 164 -10.67 -13.13 -18.32
CA ILE A 164 -9.62 -12.90 -17.34
C ILE A 164 -8.30 -13.24 -18.03
N VAL A 165 -7.57 -12.20 -18.41
CA VAL A 165 -6.25 -12.30 -19.03
C VAL A 165 -5.34 -11.37 -18.22
N PHE A 166 -4.25 -11.90 -17.66
CA PHE A 166 -3.25 -11.15 -16.87
C PHE A 166 -3.83 -10.30 -15.72
N SER A 167 -4.53 -10.91 -14.76
CA SER A 167 -5.01 -10.17 -13.56
C SER A 167 -5.04 -10.98 -12.28
N TYR A 168 -4.66 -10.29 -11.20
CA TYR A 168 -4.54 -10.87 -9.87
C TYR A 168 -5.94 -10.93 -9.24
N ALA A 169 -6.54 -12.12 -9.18
CA ALA A 169 -7.76 -12.31 -8.41
C ALA A 169 -7.42 -12.37 -6.91
N ALA A 170 -8.03 -11.52 -6.09
CA ALA A 170 -7.88 -11.55 -4.63
C ALA A 170 -9.07 -12.27 -4.01
N ILE A 171 -8.84 -13.31 -3.20
CA ILE A 171 -9.89 -14.08 -2.51
C ILE A 171 -9.81 -13.94 -0.98
N ALA A 172 -10.98 -13.81 -0.37
CA ALA A 172 -11.21 -14.00 1.05
C ALA A 172 -12.42 -14.92 1.27
N LEU A 173 -12.59 -15.47 2.48
CA LEU A 173 -13.83 -16.13 2.88
C LEU A 173 -14.61 -15.22 3.83
N ASN A 174 -15.91 -15.08 3.61
CA ASN A 174 -16.81 -14.42 4.54
C ASN A 174 -17.09 -15.28 5.78
N ALA A 175 -17.77 -14.73 6.78
CA ALA A 175 -18.12 -15.42 8.03
C ALA A 175 -19.00 -16.67 7.85
N SER A 176 -19.59 -16.89 6.67
CA SER A 176 -20.33 -18.11 6.31
C SER A 176 -19.46 -19.18 5.64
N GLY A 177 -18.19 -18.89 5.36
CA GLY A 177 -17.26 -19.77 4.64
C GLY A 177 -17.39 -19.74 3.12
N ASN A 178 -18.15 -18.79 2.56
CA ASN A 178 -18.25 -18.62 1.11
C ASN A 178 -17.17 -17.64 0.62
N ALA A 179 -16.66 -17.87 -0.58
CA ALA A 179 -15.67 -16.98 -1.19
C ALA A 179 -16.23 -15.61 -1.55
N VAL A 180 -15.40 -14.59 -1.37
CA VAL A 180 -15.54 -13.23 -1.87
C VAL A 180 -14.29 -12.98 -2.71
N ILE A 181 -14.44 -12.61 -3.98
CA ILE A 181 -13.35 -12.55 -4.95
C ILE A 181 -13.38 -11.21 -5.67
N ALA A 182 -12.32 -10.41 -5.54
CA ALA A 182 -12.10 -9.21 -6.35
C ALA A 182 -11.23 -9.56 -7.56
N TYR A 183 -11.58 -9.09 -8.75
CA TYR A 183 -10.92 -9.44 -10.01
C TYR A 183 -11.11 -8.35 -11.07
N HIS A 184 -10.26 -8.38 -12.09
CA HIS A 184 -10.39 -7.53 -13.27
C HIS A 184 -11.19 -8.25 -14.35
N ASP A 185 -12.16 -7.56 -14.92
CA ASP A 185 -12.85 -7.98 -16.14
C ASP A 185 -12.11 -7.37 -17.32
N ASN A 186 -11.33 -8.18 -18.04
CA ASN A 186 -10.52 -7.69 -19.15
C ASN A 186 -11.38 -7.32 -20.39
N ASP A 187 -12.57 -7.90 -20.55
CA ASP A 187 -13.50 -7.56 -21.65
C ASP A 187 -14.11 -6.16 -21.48
N ASN A 188 -14.29 -5.69 -20.25
CA ASN A 188 -14.84 -4.36 -19.94
C ASN A 188 -13.81 -3.38 -19.37
N SER A 189 -12.64 -3.88 -18.97
CA SER A 189 -11.61 -3.17 -18.20
C SER A 189 -12.12 -2.65 -16.86
N ASP A 190 -13.05 -3.38 -16.24
CA ASP A 190 -13.74 -3.03 -14.99
C ASP A 190 -13.10 -3.77 -13.79
N LEU A 191 -13.06 -3.13 -12.62
CA LEU A 191 -12.86 -3.84 -11.36
C LEU A 191 -14.21 -4.45 -10.92
N LYS A 192 -14.24 -5.75 -10.68
CA LYS A 192 -15.45 -6.48 -10.24
C LYS A 192 -15.22 -7.25 -8.94
N LEU A 193 -16.35 -7.56 -8.31
CA LEU A 193 -16.45 -8.39 -7.12
C LEU A 193 -17.46 -9.51 -7.35
N ALA A 194 -17.07 -10.75 -7.06
CA ALA A 194 -17.95 -11.91 -6.98
C ALA A 194 -18.14 -12.31 -5.53
N VAL A 195 -19.38 -12.30 -5.05
CA VAL A 195 -19.77 -12.77 -3.71
C VAL A 195 -20.52 -14.09 -3.87
N CYS A 196 -19.90 -15.19 -3.42
CA CYS A 196 -20.49 -16.52 -3.56
C CYS A 196 -21.65 -16.70 -2.57
N ASN A 197 -22.84 -17.02 -3.08
CA ASN A 197 -24.03 -17.28 -2.24
C ASN A 197 -24.05 -18.71 -1.66
N ASP A 198 -23.14 -19.58 -2.10
CA ASP A 198 -22.92 -20.94 -1.60
C ASP A 198 -21.42 -21.27 -1.60
N ALA A 199 -21.01 -22.26 -0.81
CA ALA A 199 -19.60 -22.64 -0.63
C ALA A 199 -18.92 -23.15 -1.91
N THR A 200 -19.70 -23.59 -2.91
CA THR A 200 -19.24 -24.01 -4.24
C THR A 200 -19.32 -22.91 -5.30
N CYS A 201 -19.76 -21.71 -4.91
CA CYS A 201 -19.95 -20.55 -5.78
C CYS A 201 -20.80 -20.79 -7.04
N THR A 202 -21.81 -21.67 -6.99
CA THR A 202 -22.65 -21.98 -8.16
C THR A 202 -23.58 -20.85 -8.60
N SER A 203 -23.76 -19.84 -7.76
CA SER A 203 -24.64 -18.70 -8.01
C SER A 203 -24.10 -17.41 -7.37
N PRO A 204 -22.97 -16.85 -7.85
CA PRO A 204 -22.40 -15.64 -7.29
C PRO A 204 -23.28 -14.41 -7.55
N THR A 205 -23.19 -13.44 -6.65
CA THR A 205 -23.58 -12.06 -6.93
C THR A 205 -22.37 -11.33 -7.50
N LEU A 206 -22.46 -10.89 -8.76
CA LEU A 206 -21.41 -10.15 -9.45
C LEU A 206 -21.73 -8.66 -9.41
N THR A 207 -20.77 -7.85 -8.95
CA THR A 207 -20.88 -6.39 -8.84
C THR A 207 -19.70 -5.72 -9.54
N THR A 208 -19.97 -4.73 -10.41
CA THR A 208 -18.94 -3.81 -10.89
C THR A 208 -18.63 -2.78 -9.80
N VAL A 209 -17.39 -2.77 -9.33
CA VAL A 209 -16.90 -1.93 -8.23
C VAL A 209 -16.39 -0.59 -8.78
N ASP A 210 -15.61 -0.62 -9.86
CA ASP A 210 -15.13 0.56 -10.58
C ASP A 210 -15.17 0.30 -12.09
N ASN A 211 -15.81 1.20 -12.83
CA ASN A 211 -15.92 1.17 -14.29
C ASN A 211 -15.29 2.38 -14.97
N THR A 212 -14.35 3.05 -14.29
CA THR A 212 -13.59 4.18 -14.85
C THR A 212 -12.46 3.75 -15.80
N ASN A 213 -12.46 2.46 -16.22
CA ASN A 213 -11.44 1.79 -17.00
C ASN A 213 -10.03 1.92 -16.38
N PRO A 214 -9.80 1.33 -15.19
CA PRO A 214 -8.49 1.33 -14.55
C PRO A 214 -7.42 0.50 -15.29
N ASN A 215 -7.81 -0.46 -16.14
CA ASN A 215 -6.90 -1.52 -16.64
C ASN A 215 -6.20 -2.25 -15.47
N SER A 216 -6.97 -2.62 -14.44
CA SER A 216 -6.42 -2.98 -13.13
C SER A 216 -5.75 -4.34 -13.12
N SER A 217 -4.42 -4.39 -13.10
CA SER A 217 -3.69 -5.65 -12.96
C SER A 217 -3.59 -6.10 -11.49
N TYR A 218 -3.03 -5.27 -10.62
CA TYR A 218 -2.62 -5.67 -9.26
C TYR A 218 -3.69 -5.39 -8.20
N ILE A 219 -4.52 -6.39 -7.90
CA ILE A 219 -5.63 -6.28 -6.94
C ILE A 219 -5.30 -7.04 -5.65
N SER A 220 -5.58 -6.42 -4.51
CA SER A 220 -5.59 -7.07 -3.20
C SER A 220 -6.84 -6.67 -2.42
N MET A 221 -7.28 -7.51 -1.49
CA MET A 221 -8.54 -7.32 -0.78
C MET A 221 -8.46 -7.86 0.64
N ALA A 222 -8.95 -7.06 1.59
CA ALA A 222 -9.25 -7.47 2.95
C ALA A 222 -10.75 -7.33 3.22
N LEU A 223 -11.31 -8.14 4.12
CA LEU A 223 -12.68 -8.00 4.62
C LEU A 223 -12.66 -7.47 6.05
N ASP A 224 -13.60 -6.59 6.40
CA ASP A 224 -13.81 -6.21 7.80
C ASP A 224 -14.56 -7.30 8.59
N ALA A 225 -14.78 -7.06 9.88
CA ALA A 225 -15.51 -7.95 10.76
C ALA A 225 -17.01 -8.13 10.43
N ASN A 226 -17.52 -7.46 9.40
CA ASN A 226 -18.90 -7.54 8.88
C ASN A 226 -18.95 -8.08 7.44
N ASP A 227 -17.85 -8.69 6.95
CA ASP A 227 -17.67 -9.17 5.58
C ASP A 227 -17.71 -8.06 4.50
N VAL A 228 -17.42 -6.80 4.86
CA VAL A 228 -17.37 -5.66 3.93
C VAL A 228 -15.97 -5.54 3.31
N PRO A 229 -15.83 -5.56 1.96
CA PRO A 229 -14.53 -5.50 1.32
C PRO A 229 -13.86 -4.12 1.34
N PHE A 230 -12.54 -4.14 1.46
CA PHE A 230 -11.63 -3.04 1.18
C PHE A 230 -10.62 -3.56 0.14
N ILE A 231 -10.65 -2.96 -1.06
CA ILE A 231 -9.92 -3.47 -2.22
C ILE A 231 -8.88 -2.41 -2.62
N SER A 232 -7.59 -2.74 -2.57
CA SER A 232 -6.56 -1.94 -3.23
C SER A 232 -6.38 -2.44 -4.66
N TYR A 233 -6.21 -1.52 -5.60
CA TYR A 233 -6.02 -1.84 -7.00
C TYR A 233 -5.19 -0.78 -7.71
N ASP A 234 -4.41 -1.24 -8.68
CA ASP A 234 -3.76 -0.38 -9.66
C ASP A 234 -4.79 0.15 -10.67
N ASP A 235 -4.69 1.44 -10.98
CA ASP A 235 -5.36 2.14 -12.09
C ASP A 235 -4.27 2.55 -13.08
N ASP A 236 -3.69 1.52 -13.71
CA ASP A 236 -2.59 1.59 -14.69
C ASP A 236 -2.88 2.60 -15.81
N ALA A 237 -4.13 2.61 -16.30
CA ALA A 237 -4.62 3.54 -17.31
C ALA A 237 -4.45 5.02 -16.92
N ASN A 238 -4.36 5.32 -15.62
CA ASN A 238 -4.08 6.64 -15.07
C ASN A 238 -2.80 6.70 -14.20
N SER A 239 -2.09 5.58 -14.06
CA SER A 239 -0.90 5.36 -13.21
C SER A 239 -1.09 5.75 -11.73
N ARG A 240 -2.15 5.22 -11.10
CA ARG A 240 -2.56 5.52 -9.72
C ARG A 240 -2.75 4.26 -8.88
N LEU A 241 -2.33 4.31 -7.61
CA LEU A 241 -2.86 3.41 -6.60
C LEU A 241 -4.26 3.89 -6.16
N ARG A 242 -5.23 2.99 -6.14
CA ARG A 242 -6.61 3.29 -5.70
C ARG A 242 -7.11 2.30 -4.67
N VAL A 243 -8.12 2.75 -3.92
CA VAL A 243 -8.87 1.96 -2.95
C VAL A 243 -10.35 2.07 -3.24
N ALA A 244 -11.04 0.93 -3.24
CA ALA A 244 -12.48 0.84 -3.12
C ALA A 244 -12.81 0.40 -1.69
N ALA A 245 -13.28 1.35 -0.87
CA ALA A 245 -13.86 1.06 0.43
C ALA A 245 -15.36 0.80 0.23
N CYS A 246 -15.77 -0.47 0.27
CA CYS A 246 -17.16 -0.84 0.08
C CYS A 246 -18.02 -0.37 1.27
N ASN A 247 -19.29 -0.05 1.02
CA ASN A 247 -20.26 0.32 2.06
C ASN A 247 -21.18 -0.84 2.48
N ASP A 248 -21.09 -1.99 1.80
CA ASP A 248 -21.81 -3.22 2.07
C ASP A 248 -21.02 -4.43 1.53
N ALA A 249 -21.38 -5.64 1.97
CA ALA A 249 -20.68 -6.89 1.61
C ALA A 249 -20.78 -7.27 0.11
N ALA A 250 -21.72 -6.68 -0.65
CA ALA A 250 -21.84 -6.86 -2.09
C ALA A 250 -21.18 -5.72 -2.89
N CYS A 251 -20.55 -4.77 -2.20
CA CYS A 251 -19.92 -3.57 -2.72
C CYS A 251 -20.80 -2.73 -3.68
N THR A 252 -22.10 -2.58 -3.38
CA THR A 252 -23.05 -1.97 -4.35
C THR A 252 -22.84 -0.47 -4.59
N SER A 253 -22.10 0.22 -3.73
CA SER A 253 -21.75 1.64 -3.85
C SER A 253 -20.48 1.94 -3.03
N PRO A 254 -19.27 1.64 -3.54
CA PRO A 254 -18.02 1.92 -2.85
C PRO A 254 -17.71 3.42 -2.79
N THR A 255 -16.87 3.79 -1.83
CA THR A 255 -16.10 5.04 -1.89
C THR A 255 -14.79 4.73 -2.60
N LEU A 256 -14.57 5.36 -3.77
CA LEU A 256 -13.36 5.20 -4.56
C LEU A 256 -12.40 6.36 -4.27
N THR A 257 -11.20 6.03 -3.80
CA THR A 257 -10.19 7.00 -3.36
C THR A 257 -8.88 6.76 -4.13
N ILE A 258 -8.24 7.82 -4.60
CA ILE A 258 -6.87 7.78 -5.12
C ILE A 258 -5.93 7.90 -3.92
N VAL A 259 -5.08 6.90 -3.72
CA VAL A 259 -4.13 6.83 -2.59
C VAL A 259 -2.79 7.46 -2.95
N ASP A 260 -2.30 7.19 -4.16
CA ASP A 260 -1.11 7.80 -4.74
C ASP A 260 -1.36 8.00 -6.26
N SER A 261 -0.73 8.99 -6.87
CA SER A 261 -1.07 9.45 -8.24
C SER A 261 0.09 9.68 -9.20
N ASP A 262 1.31 9.34 -8.80
CA ASP A 262 2.53 9.73 -9.51
C ASP A 262 3.31 8.55 -10.11
N GLY A 263 2.65 7.72 -10.94
CA GLY A 263 3.34 6.67 -11.70
C GLY A 263 3.44 5.33 -10.97
N THR A 264 2.36 4.92 -10.31
CA THR A 264 2.44 4.07 -9.11
C THR A 264 1.27 3.09 -8.96
N GLY A 265 1.43 2.04 -8.15
CA GLY A 265 0.34 1.16 -7.73
C GLY A 265 0.57 -0.35 -7.90
N TRP A 266 1.74 -0.75 -8.42
CA TRP A 266 2.02 -2.15 -8.75
C TRP A 266 2.19 -3.03 -7.51
N ASP A 267 1.89 -4.32 -7.66
CA ASP A 267 1.95 -5.34 -6.61
C ASP A 267 1.33 -4.90 -5.27
N SER A 268 0.19 -4.17 -5.33
CA SER A 268 -0.47 -3.65 -4.14
C SER A 268 -0.94 -4.78 -3.22
N SER A 269 -0.74 -4.61 -1.91
CA SER A 269 -1.23 -5.51 -0.88
C SER A 269 -1.89 -4.68 0.23
N ILE A 270 -3.13 -5.01 0.58
CA ILE A 270 -3.93 -4.33 1.60
C ILE A 270 -4.21 -5.25 2.79
N GLU A 271 -4.05 -4.70 3.98
CA GLU A 271 -4.53 -5.27 5.23
C GLU A 271 -5.29 -4.20 6.03
N LEU A 272 -6.12 -4.63 6.98
CA LEU A 272 -6.82 -3.71 7.89
C LEU A 272 -6.10 -3.60 9.23
N SER A 273 -6.00 -2.38 9.75
CA SER A 273 -5.53 -2.11 11.12
C SER A 273 -6.52 -2.64 12.17
N GLU A 274 -6.11 -2.66 13.45
CA GLU A 274 -7.01 -3.00 14.57
C GLU A 274 -8.23 -2.05 14.66
N ASP A 275 -8.10 -0.82 14.16
CA ASP A 275 -9.18 0.18 14.05
C ASP A 275 -10.03 0.01 12.77
N GLY A 276 -9.70 -0.94 11.89
CA GLY A 276 -10.40 -1.21 10.64
C GLY A 276 -10.02 -0.28 9.48
N TYR A 277 -8.82 0.32 9.50
CA TYR A 277 -8.36 1.24 8.45
C TYR A 277 -7.36 0.57 7.50
N PRO A 278 -7.42 0.82 6.19
CA PRO A 278 -6.45 0.29 5.23
C PRO A 278 -5.01 0.66 5.54
N VAL A 279 -4.15 -0.36 5.47
CA VAL A 279 -2.69 -0.27 5.42
C VAL A 279 -2.26 -0.97 4.15
N ILE A 280 -1.60 -0.24 3.24
CA ILE A 280 -1.38 -0.70 1.86
C ILE A 280 0.10 -0.57 1.51
N SER A 281 0.76 -1.68 1.21
CA SER A 281 2.10 -1.67 0.59
C SER A 281 1.97 -1.79 -0.92
N TYR A 282 2.83 -1.10 -1.66
CA TYR A 282 2.81 -1.07 -3.13
C TYR A 282 4.18 -0.70 -3.70
N PHE A 283 4.47 -1.15 -4.91
CA PHE A 283 5.60 -0.69 -5.69
C PHE A 283 5.23 0.59 -6.45
N ASP A 284 6.05 1.63 -6.23
CA ASP A 284 6.01 2.86 -7.00
C ASP A 284 6.96 2.73 -8.20
N TYR A 285 6.41 2.64 -9.41
CA TYR A 285 7.21 2.48 -10.62
C TYR A 285 7.93 3.79 -11.02
N GLY A 286 7.40 4.94 -10.63
CA GLY A 286 7.96 6.26 -10.93
C GLY A 286 9.34 6.46 -10.30
N ASP A 287 9.45 6.19 -8.99
CA ASP A 287 10.70 6.32 -8.22
C ASP A 287 11.41 4.97 -7.97
N ALA A 288 10.78 3.84 -8.32
CA ALA A 288 11.24 2.46 -8.13
C ALA A 288 11.36 2.02 -6.66
N ASP A 289 10.46 2.49 -5.80
CA ASP A 289 10.45 2.26 -4.35
C ASP A 289 9.29 1.36 -3.88
N LEU A 290 9.53 0.61 -2.79
CA LEU A 290 8.46 0.00 -2.01
C LEU A 290 7.87 1.03 -1.04
N ARG A 291 6.62 1.44 -1.28
CA ARG A 291 5.89 2.40 -0.44
C ARG A 291 4.90 1.71 0.51
N LEU A 292 4.49 2.45 1.52
CA LEU A 292 3.47 2.05 2.50
C LEU A 292 2.54 3.25 2.77
N ALA A 293 1.27 3.13 2.37
CA ALA A 293 0.20 4.04 2.76
C ALA A 293 -0.48 3.55 4.04
N ILE A 294 -0.76 4.47 4.96
CA ILE A 294 -1.49 4.20 6.19
C ILE A 294 -2.65 5.20 6.25
N CYS A 295 -3.88 4.70 6.17
CA CYS A 295 -5.07 5.53 6.24
C CYS A 295 -5.46 5.77 7.71
N ASP A 296 -5.93 6.98 8.05
CA ASP A 296 -6.49 7.28 9.38
C ASP A 296 -8.03 7.31 9.40
N ASP A 297 -8.65 6.95 8.27
CA ASP A 297 -10.07 6.64 8.13
C ASP A 297 -10.30 5.47 7.17
N PRO A 298 -11.45 4.76 7.25
CA PRO A 298 -11.72 3.57 6.42
C PRO A 298 -11.71 3.82 4.91
N THR A 299 -12.03 5.04 4.47
CA THR A 299 -12.11 5.39 3.04
C THR A 299 -10.80 5.92 2.48
N CYS A 300 -9.74 6.03 3.28
CA CYS A 300 -8.49 6.70 2.91
C CYS A 300 -8.69 8.15 2.42
N SER A 301 -9.77 8.83 2.85
CA SER A 301 -10.01 10.24 2.53
C SER A 301 -8.94 11.15 3.15
N ASN A 302 -8.38 10.72 4.27
CA ASN A 302 -7.19 11.29 4.91
C ASN A 302 -6.10 10.21 4.97
N ILE A 303 -5.05 10.43 4.18
CA ILE A 303 -3.90 9.54 4.13
C ILE A 303 -2.83 10.15 5.01
N LEU A 304 -2.37 9.41 6.00
CA LEU A 304 -1.11 9.72 6.66
C LEU A 304 0.02 9.33 5.70
N ALA A 305 0.30 10.21 4.74
CA ALA A 305 1.41 10.07 3.82
C ALA A 305 2.68 9.76 4.62
N ASN A 306 3.22 8.55 4.43
CA ASN A 306 4.38 8.06 5.16
C ASN A 306 5.60 8.93 4.80
N PRO A 307 6.15 9.74 5.72
CA PRO A 307 7.29 10.59 5.44
C PRO A 307 8.59 9.81 5.67
N GLY A 308 8.73 8.64 5.02
CA GLY A 308 9.57 7.56 5.55
C GLY A 308 9.98 6.47 4.56
N PHE A 309 10.29 6.83 3.32
CA PHE A 309 11.20 6.08 2.43
C PHE A 309 12.11 7.07 1.69
N GLU A 310 12.88 7.85 2.46
CA GLU A 310 14.01 8.64 1.97
C GLU A 310 15.11 8.55 3.04
N ASP A 311 16.33 8.18 2.63
CA ASP A 311 17.42 7.90 3.56
C ASP A 311 18.02 9.19 4.16
N ALA A 312 18.72 9.02 5.27
CA ALA A 312 19.34 10.01 6.14
C ALA A 312 19.78 11.34 5.48
N LEU A 313 19.39 12.47 6.10
CA LEU A 313 20.30 13.43 6.77
C LEU A 313 19.56 14.66 7.36
N THR A 314 20.23 15.39 8.24
CA THR A 314 19.70 16.58 8.92
C THR A 314 19.66 17.82 8.03
N GLN A 315 18.62 18.01 7.22
CA GLN A 315 18.31 19.29 6.58
C GLN A 315 16.82 19.41 6.16
N TRP A 316 16.36 20.62 5.82
CA TRP A 316 14.97 20.88 5.40
C TRP A 316 14.70 20.23 4.03
N THR A 317 13.68 19.38 3.94
CA THR A 317 13.24 18.74 2.69
C THR A 317 12.11 19.52 2.01
N PRO A 318 12.24 19.88 0.73
CA PRO A 318 11.14 20.44 -0.09
C PRO A 318 10.23 19.31 -0.60
N THR A 319 8.94 19.59 -0.83
CA THR A 319 8.03 18.63 -1.49
C THR A 319 7.77 18.92 -2.97
N SER A 320 8.26 20.05 -3.51
CA SER A 320 8.41 20.28 -4.96
C SER A 320 9.27 21.53 -5.23
N GLY A 321 9.94 21.55 -6.40
CA GLY A 321 10.86 22.62 -6.82
C GLY A 321 12.30 22.46 -6.29
N SER A 322 13.28 23.00 -7.02
CA SER A 322 14.69 22.86 -6.64
C SER A 322 15.10 23.83 -5.51
N VAL A 323 15.58 23.27 -4.39
CA VAL A 323 16.35 24.03 -3.39
C VAL A 323 17.75 24.26 -3.94
N SER A 324 17.97 25.42 -4.55
CA SER A 324 19.30 25.84 -4.97
C SER A 324 20.00 26.60 -3.83
N ASP A 325 20.89 25.91 -3.12
CA ASP A 325 21.84 26.57 -2.22
C ASP A 325 22.86 27.37 -3.06
N PHE A 326 22.54 28.65 -3.29
CA PHE A 326 23.39 29.53 -4.08
C PHE A 326 24.62 30.00 -3.29
N SER A 327 25.64 29.15 -3.33
CA SER A 327 27.03 29.61 -3.20
C SER A 327 27.42 30.51 -4.40
N THR A 328 27.00 31.78 -4.40
CA THR A 328 27.81 32.93 -4.88
C THR A 328 27.09 34.28 -4.76
N GLY A 329 27.36 34.98 -3.65
CA GLY A 329 27.67 36.41 -3.70
C GLY A 329 26.54 37.43 -3.90
N GLN A 330 25.68 37.60 -2.90
CA GLN A 330 25.71 38.83 -2.08
C GLN A 330 25.34 38.49 -0.64
N ALA A 331 26.25 38.74 0.31
CA ALA A 331 26.00 38.50 1.72
C ALA A 331 25.14 39.62 2.31
N PHE A 332 23.92 39.28 2.75
CA PHE A 332 23.29 39.94 3.88
C PHE A 332 23.35 38.98 5.07
N ALA A 333 23.75 39.49 6.23
CA ALA A 333 24.28 38.66 7.30
C ALA A 333 23.19 38.14 8.23
N GLY A 334 22.98 36.82 8.26
CA GLY A 334 22.59 36.14 9.49
C GLY A 334 21.42 35.15 9.45
N ASP A 335 20.68 34.99 8.34
CA ASP A 335 19.46 34.17 8.32
C ASP A 335 19.41 33.20 7.12
N SER A 336 18.89 31.99 7.34
CA SER A 336 18.69 30.97 6.32
C SER A 336 17.30 31.09 5.71
N VAL A 337 17.22 31.76 4.54
CA VAL A 337 15.97 31.88 3.78
C VAL A 337 15.63 30.55 3.10
N LEU A 338 14.47 30.00 3.40
CA LEU A 338 13.90 28.86 2.67
C LEU A 338 13.15 29.38 1.44
N LEU A 339 13.53 28.91 0.25
CA LEU A 339 12.89 29.24 -1.01
C LEU A 339 12.09 28.04 -1.53
N LEU A 340 10.84 28.28 -1.93
CA LEU A 340 10.01 27.34 -2.70
C LEU A 340 9.85 27.90 -4.12
N ASN A 341 10.05 27.06 -5.14
CA ASN A 341 9.79 27.40 -6.53
C ASN A 341 8.46 26.79 -6.95
N ASN A 342 7.41 27.61 -7.10
CA ASN A 342 6.08 27.14 -7.45
C ASN A 342 5.87 27.19 -8.96
N ASP A 343 5.73 26.00 -9.56
CA ASP A 343 5.50 25.81 -11.00
C ASP A 343 4.02 25.51 -11.32
N GLY A 344 3.09 25.88 -10.43
CA GLY A 344 1.64 25.73 -10.60
C GLY A 344 0.94 24.81 -9.59
N GLY A 345 1.71 24.04 -8.81
CA GLY A 345 1.22 23.00 -7.89
C GLY A 345 1.11 23.43 -6.42
N VAL A 346 1.30 22.45 -5.53
CA VAL A 346 1.40 22.62 -4.07
C VAL A 346 2.83 22.31 -3.65
N ASP A 347 3.61 23.33 -3.27
CA ASP A 347 4.93 23.12 -2.68
C ASP A 347 4.89 23.42 -1.19
N ALA A 348 5.54 22.58 -0.39
CA ALA A 348 5.70 22.78 1.03
C ALA A 348 7.11 22.37 1.49
N ALA A 349 7.46 22.77 2.71
CA ALA A 349 8.56 22.20 3.46
C ALA A 349 8.12 22.04 4.92
N ARG A 350 8.65 21.01 5.59
CA ARG A 350 8.25 20.64 6.95
C ARG A 350 9.46 20.44 7.85
N GLN A 351 9.35 20.89 9.09
CA GLN A 351 10.28 20.58 10.17
C GLN A 351 9.50 20.13 11.41
N THR A 352 10.01 19.14 12.13
CA THR A 352 9.49 18.75 13.46
C THR A 352 10.58 18.95 14.50
N VAL A 353 10.24 19.57 15.62
CA VAL A 353 11.13 19.85 16.76
C VAL A 353 10.59 19.10 17.97
N SER A 354 11.39 18.20 18.55
CA SER A 354 11.06 17.54 19.81
C SER A 354 11.20 18.53 20.97
N VAL A 355 10.09 18.84 21.62
CA VAL A 355 10.02 19.77 22.76
C VAL A 355 8.75 19.48 23.56
N THR A 356 8.90 19.40 24.87
CA THR A 356 7.78 19.11 25.76
C THR A 356 7.05 20.37 26.20
N GLY A 357 5.72 20.28 26.32
CA GLY A 357 4.88 21.37 26.80
C GLY A 357 3.61 20.89 27.48
N SER A 358 2.89 21.82 28.09
CA SER A 358 1.71 21.58 28.93
C SER A 358 0.43 22.15 28.31
N SER A 359 -0.72 21.67 28.77
CA SER A 359 -2.00 22.32 28.48
C SER A 359 -1.99 23.78 28.95
N GLY A 360 -2.37 24.70 28.05
CA GLY A 360 -2.32 26.15 28.26
C GLY A 360 -1.06 26.84 27.70
N ASP A 361 -0.03 26.11 27.28
CA ASP A 361 1.13 26.68 26.58
C ASP A 361 0.67 27.31 25.25
N VAL A 362 1.24 28.47 24.91
CA VAL A 362 0.98 29.21 23.67
C VAL A 362 2.22 29.19 22.80
N VAL A 363 2.22 28.30 21.81
CA VAL A 363 3.27 28.21 20.81
C VAL A 363 3.02 29.25 19.74
N THR A 364 4.01 30.11 19.54
CA THR A 364 4.01 31.20 18.57
C THR A 364 5.11 30.97 17.54
N LEU A 365 4.73 30.75 16.28
CA LEU A 365 5.62 30.83 15.13
C LEU A 365 5.57 32.25 14.56
N THR A 366 6.72 32.88 14.36
CA THR A 366 6.87 34.11 13.57
C THR A 366 7.84 33.89 12.42
N PHE A 367 7.54 34.44 11.25
CA PHE A 367 8.44 34.46 10.09
C PHE A 367 8.13 35.67 9.21
N SER A 368 9.07 36.03 8.36
CA SER A 368 8.87 36.95 7.23
C SER A 368 8.58 36.14 5.97
N ILE A 369 7.62 36.58 5.15
CA ILE A 369 7.31 35.96 3.86
C ILE A 369 7.33 36.99 2.73
N GLY A 370 7.90 36.62 1.59
CA GLY A 370 7.97 37.46 0.40
C GLY A 370 7.99 36.62 -0.88
N GLY A 371 7.76 37.24 -2.04
CA GLY A 371 7.82 36.50 -3.31
C GLY A 371 7.85 37.37 -4.57
N GLN A 372 8.15 36.71 -5.70
CA GLN A 372 8.23 37.28 -7.04
C GLN A 372 7.39 36.43 -8.00
N GLY A 373 6.57 37.07 -8.84
CA GLY A 373 5.59 36.41 -9.70
C GLY A 373 4.20 37.03 -9.57
N VAL A 374 3.27 36.65 -10.46
CA VAL A 374 1.89 37.20 -10.52
C VAL A 374 0.86 36.08 -10.32
N PRO A 375 0.35 35.87 -9.10
CA PRO A 375 -0.76 34.95 -8.86
C PRO A 375 -2.10 35.69 -8.96
N THR A 376 -3.09 35.10 -9.62
CA THR A 376 -4.48 35.61 -9.64
C THR A 376 -5.40 34.95 -8.62
N SER A 377 -4.99 33.84 -7.97
CA SER A 377 -5.85 33.10 -7.02
C SER A 377 -5.13 32.25 -5.93
N GLY A 378 -3.81 32.12 -5.95
CA GLY A 378 -3.09 31.17 -5.08
C GLY A 378 -3.00 31.54 -3.58
N GLN A 379 -2.88 30.52 -2.74
CA GLN A 379 -2.68 30.64 -1.29
C GLN A 379 -1.22 30.38 -0.90
N THR A 380 -0.78 30.94 0.23
CA THR A 380 0.55 30.70 0.81
C THR A 380 0.46 30.91 2.30
N GLY A 381 1.20 30.14 3.09
CA GLY A 381 1.12 30.27 4.54
C GLY A 381 1.98 29.27 5.30
N ALA A 382 1.66 29.11 6.58
CA ALA A 382 2.20 28.05 7.40
C ALA A 382 1.12 27.37 8.25
N ARG A 383 1.47 26.18 8.74
CA ARG A 383 0.71 25.36 9.67
C ARG A 383 1.62 24.97 10.82
N VAL A 384 1.17 25.21 12.05
CA VAL A 384 1.81 24.76 13.29
C VAL A 384 0.95 23.68 13.91
N GLU A 385 1.55 22.55 14.27
CA GLU A 385 0.93 21.42 14.93
C GLU A 385 1.62 21.14 16.25
N LEU A 386 0.86 21.05 17.34
CA LEU A 386 1.34 20.47 18.60
C LEU A 386 1.09 18.97 18.55
N ARG A 387 2.07 18.16 18.93
CA ARG A 387 1.99 16.70 18.83
C ARG A 387 2.35 16.02 20.15
N SER A 388 1.60 14.99 20.50
CA SER A 388 1.84 14.13 21.67
C SER A 388 1.83 12.67 21.24
N GLY A 389 2.84 11.89 21.59
CA GLY A 389 2.94 10.47 21.21
C GLY A 389 2.97 10.25 19.70
N GLY A 390 3.34 11.28 18.92
CA GLY A 390 3.29 11.27 17.46
C GLY A 390 1.98 11.76 16.84
N SER A 391 0.89 11.92 17.59
CA SER A 391 -0.41 12.42 17.08
C SER A 391 -0.56 13.94 17.22
N THR A 392 -1.20 14.62 16.27
CA THR A 392 -1.50 16.06 16.39
C THR A 392 -2.65 16.28 17.38
N ILE A 393 -2.41 17.08 18.42
CA ILE A 393 -3.41 17.45 19.42
C ILE A 393 -4.06 18.82 19.13
N ASP A 394 -3.29 19.76 18.60
CA ASP A 394 -3.74 21.12 18.28
C ASP A 394 -3.10 21.61 16.98
N THR A 395 -3.78 22.50 16.27
CA THR A 395 -3.31 23.06 14.98
C THR A 395 -3.65 24.54 14.87
N ALA A 396 -2.74 25.32 14.29
CA ALA A 396 -3.03 26.67 13.78
C ALA A 396 -2.53 26.83 12.34
N ASN A 397 -3.39 27.38 11.48
CA ASN A 397 -3.07 27.74 10.10
C ASN A 397 -3.00 29.27 9.97
N CYS A 398 -2.02 29.78 9.24
CA CYS A 398 -1.81 31.21 9.01
C CYS A 398 -1.55 31.47 7.53
N VAL A 399 -2.51 32.09 6.86
CA VAL A 399 -2.48 32.36 5.42
C VAL A 399 -2.01 33.79 5.15
N TYR A 400 -1.04 33.94 4.26
CA TYR A 400 -0.52 35.20 3.77
C TYR A 400 -1.36 35.74 2.60
N THR A 401 -1.91 36.94 2.74
CA THR A 401 -2.77 37.60 1.73
C THR A 401 -2.23 38.96 1.25
N GLY A 402 -0.98 39.30 1.59
CA GLY A 402 -0.36 40.58 1.20
C GLY A 402 -0.08 40.71 -0.30
N PRO A 403 0.19 41.95 -0.80
CA PRO A 403 0.42 42.23 -2.21
C PRO A 403 1.67 41.54 -2.76
N ARG A 404 1.56 40.96 -3.96
CA ARG A 404 2.56 40.08 -4.59
C ARG A 404 2.96 40.63 -5.96
N GLY A 405 4.26 40.75 -6.23
CA GLY A 405 4.79 41.32 -7.47
C GLY A 405 6.18 41.94 -7.35
N THR A 406 6.66 42.17 -6.13
CA THR A 406 8.07 42.35 -5.75
C THR A 406 8.27 41.75 -4.35
N PHE A 407 9.51 41.42 -3.96
CA PHE A 407 9.89 40.91 -2.62
C PHE A 407 9.61 41.94 -1.49
N ASN A 408 8.33 42.16 -1.19
CA ASN A 408 7.85 42.93 -0.06
C ASN A 408 7.65 41.95 1.11
N TRP A 409 8.71 41.75 1.89
CA TRP A 409 8.68 40.89 3.07
C TRP A 409 7.63 41.38 4.08
N GLN A 410 6.69 40.52 4.46
CA GLN A 410 5.71 40.78 5.50
C GLN A 410 5.87 39.77 6.64
N GLN A 411 5.82 40.27 7.88
CA GLN A 411 5.87 39.40 9.05
C GLN A 411 4.52 38.74 9.28
N VAL A 412 4.52 37.41 9.34
CA VAL A 412 3.38 36.56 9.68
C VAL A 412 3.58 36.01 11.09
N THR A 413 2.48 35.80 11.80
CA THR A 413 2.48 35.20 13.15
C THR A 413 1.36 34.17 13.23
N CYS A 414 1.68 33.00 13.77
CA CYS A 414 0.79 31.86 13.87
C CYS A 414 0.83 31.39 15.33
N GLN A 415 -0.31 31.33 15.99
CA GLN A 415 -0.40 30.97 17.40
C GLN A 415 -1.33 29.77 17.58
N VAL A 416 -0.85 28.76 18.29
CA VAL A 416 -1.63 27.61 18.74
C VAL A 416 -1.53 27.53 20.26
N THR A 417 -2.67 27.33 20.93
CA THR A 417 -2.71 27.12 22.38
C THR A 417 -2.94 25.63 22.63
N ALA A 418 -2.13 25.04 23.49
CA ALA A 418 -2.16 23.63 23.80
C ALA A 418 -3.43 23.26 24.59
N SER A 419 -4.25 22.37 24.06
CA SER A 419 -5.38 21.78 24.78
C SER A 419 -4.91 20.70 25.76
N ALA A 420 -3.83 19.98 25.43
CA ALA A 420 -3.20 18.94 26.26
C ALA A 420 -1.67 19.10 26.33
N ALA A 421 -1.00 18.22 27.07
CA ALA A 421 0.47 18.15 27.06
C ALA A 421 0.98 17.59 25.72
N TYR A 422 2.18 17.99 25.30
CA TYR A 422 2.78 17.61 24.01
C TYR A 422 4.28 17.30 24.14
N ASP A 423 4.85 16.60 23.16
CA ASP A 423 6.25 16.17 23.08
C ASP A 423 6.98 16.62 21.79
N ALA A 424 6.26 17.13 20.79
CA ALA A 424 6.85 17.76 19.63
C ALA A 424 5.98 18.91 19.07
N ILE A 425 6.64 19.81 18.33
CA ILE A 425 5.99 20.84 17.51
C ILE A 425 6.40 20.61 16.06
N ARG A 426 5.44 20.53 15.15
CA ARG A 426 5.67 20.40 13.70
C ARG A 426 5.24 21.69 13.01
N VAL A 427 6.14 22.25 12.20
CA VAL A 427 5.89 23.41 11.35
C VAL A 427 5.92 22.95 9.90
N THR A 428 4.88 23.29 9.15
CA THR A 428 4.85 23.16 7.68
C THR A 428 4.68 24.56 7.10
N VAL A 429 5.52 24.96 6.14
CA VAL A 429 5.33 26.18 5.33
C VAL A 429 5.03 25.77 3.90
N GLY A 430 4.22 26.54 3.15
CA GLY A 430 3.89 26.15 1.78
C GLY A 430 3.08 27.15 0.97
N ALA A 431 2.93 26.82 -0.31
CA ALA A 431 2.27 27.58 -1.36
C ALA A 431 1.39 26.66 -2.23
N GLN A 432 0.25 27.14 -2.69
CA GLN A 432 -0.70 26.38 -3.52
C GLN A 432 -1.30 27.26 -4.62
N ASN A 433 -1.43 26.70 -5.83
CA ASN A 433 -2.12 27.30 -6.99
C ASN A 433 -1.47 28.62 -7.46
N ILE A 434 -0.15 28.62 -7.68
CA ILE A 434 0.60 29.80 -8.13
C ILE A 434 1.24 29.52 -9.49
N ASN A 435 0.66 30.08 -10.54
CA ASN A 435 0.99 29.78 -11.94
C ASN A 435 2.46 29.98 -12.36
N SER A 436 3.28 30.67 -11.56
CA SER A 436 4.75 30.71 -11.59
C SER A 436 5.26 31.72 -10.55
N GLY A 437 6.24 31.33 -9.75
CA GLY A 437 6.96 32.28 -8.89
C GLY A 437 7.83 31.69 -7.79
N LEU A 438 8.72 32.53 -7.27
CA LEU A 438 9.56 32.22 -6.11
C LEU A 438 8.90 32.77 -4.85
N ILE A 439 8.81 31.94 -3.81
CA ILE A 439 8.37 32.34 -2.47
C ILE A 439 9.49 32.06 -1.48
N GLY A 440 9.82 33.08 -0.69
CA GLY A 440 10.79 32.99 0.39
C GLY A 440 10.13 33.06 1.76
N PHE A 441 10.65 32.27 2.68
CA PHE A 441 10.36 32.28 4.10
C PHE A 441 11.67 32.56 4.86
N ASP A 442 11.65 33.57 5.71
CA ASP A 442 12.84 34.10 6.40
C ASP A 442 12.56 34.31 7.90
N GLY A 443 13.59 34.25 8.74
CA GLY A 443 13.49 34.49 10.18
C GLY A 443 12.46 33.60 10.89
N LEU A 444 12.40 32.30 10.57
CA LEU A 444 11.52 31.33 11.24
C LEU A 444 11.92 31.17 12.71
N ILE A 445 11.15 31.79 13.60
CA ILE A 445 11.35 31.74 15.04
C ILE A 445 10.12 31.11 15.69
N LEU A 446 10.35 29.99 16.36
CA LEU A 446 9.36 29.32 17.21
C LEU A 446 9.58 29.74 18.67
N ARG A 447 8.51 30.10 19.38
CA ARG A 447 8.54 30.42 20.82
C ARG A 447 7.45 29.67 21.56
N GLN A 448 7.82 29.07 22.67
CA GLN A 448 6.95 28.61 23.75
C GLN A 448 7.08 29.63 24.89
N ASN A 449 6.00 29.86 25.65
CA ASN A 449 5.88 30.92 26.66
C ASN A 449 6.23 30.46 28.08
#